data_AF-A0A285L8U6-F1
#
_entry.id   AF-A0A285L8U6-F1
#
_cell.length_a   1.000
_cell.length_b   1.000
_cell.length_c   1.000
_cell.angle_alpha   90.00
_cell.angle_beta   90.00
_cell.angle_gamma   90.00
#
_symmetry.space_group_name_H-M   'P 1'
#
loop_
_entity.id
_entity.type
_entity.pdbx_description
1 polymer ?
#
loop_
_entity_poly.entity_id
_entity_poly.type
_entity_poly.pdbx_seq_one_letter_code
_entity_poly.pdbx_strand_id
1 'polypeptide(L)'
;MSVHVVGKCWMVGDRTPHQARRVSDDTWVVSYLRGRMFTTEQAVAAMQAADTVALMDDLASRVGLTALEAIGLAVNERPWDKALPRFARSDR
;
A
#
# COMPACT_ATOMS: atom_id res chain seq x y z
N MET A 1 -8.41 3.75 4.03
CA MET A 1 -7.98 2.67 4.93
C MET A 1 -7.80 3.26 6.30
N SER A 2 -8.52 2.71 7.27
CA SER A 2 -8.44 3.11 8.68
C SER A 2 -7.48 2.19 9.42
N VAL A 3 -6.82 2.72 10.45
CA VAL A 3 -6.13 1.91 11.45
C VAL A 3 -6.78 2.20 12.79
N HIS A 4 -7.26 1.17 13.45
CA HIS A 4 -7.98 1.30 14.71
C HIS A 4 -7.09 0.90 15.88
N VAL A 5 -6.95 1.79 16.87
CA VAL A 5 -6.27 1.48 18.12
C VAL A 5 -7.27 0.88 19.11
N VAL A 6 -7.06 -0.39 19.48
CA VAL A 6 -7.93 -1.13 20.41
C VAL A 6 -7.23 -1.26 21.77
N GLY A 7 -7.89 -0.78 22.83
CA GLY A 7 -7.41 -0.91 24.21
C GLY A 7 -6.04 -0.27 24.48
N LYS A 8 -5.61 0.70 23.67
CA LYS A 8 -4.27 1.35 23.69
C LYS A 8 -3.07 0.42 23.43
N CYS A 9 -3.28 -0.86 23.19
CA CYS A 9 -2.20 -1.84 23.08
C CYS A 9 -2.16 -2.57 21.74
N TRP A 10 -3.19 -2.41 20.92
CA TRP A 10 -3.32 -3.07 19.62
C TRP A 10 -3.67 -2.07 18.53
N MET A 11 -3.12 -2.30 17.34
CA MET A 11 -3.60 -1.71 16.10
C MET A 11 -4.10 -2.82 15.18
N VAL A 12 -5.26 -2.61 14.59
CA VAL A 12 -5.84 -3.50 13.57
C VAL A 12 -6.21 -2.70 12.33
N GLY A 13 -6.07 -3.34 11.17
CA GLY A 13 -6.52 -2.82 9.88
C GLY A 13 -7.90 -3.36 9.50
N ASP A 14 -8.41 -2.89 8.36
CA ASP A 14 -9.75 -3.25 7.86
C ASP A 14 -9.71 -4.46 6.92
N ARG A 15 -8.57 -4.71 6.26
CA ARG A 15 -8.48 -5.63 5.12
C ARG A 15 -7.65 -6.88 5.38
N THR A 16 -6.74 -6.82 6.36
CA THR A 16 -5.84 -7.94 6.66
C THR A 16 -5.98 -8.39 8.12
N PRO A 17 -5.72 -9.68 8.41
CA PRO A 17 -5.65 -10.18 9.78
C PRO A 17 -4.36 -9.75 10.50
N HIS A 18 -3.53 -8.92 9.86
CA HIS A 18 -2.33 -8.41 10.50
C HIS A 18 -2.68 -7.44 11.61
N GLN A 19 -1.81 -7.41 12.61
CA GLN A 19 -1.97 -6.56 13.79
C GLN A 19 -0.61 -6.00 14.22
N ALA A 20 -0.64 -4.83 14.85
CA ALA A 20 0.48 -4.32 15.62
C ALA A 20 0.17 -4.41 17.11
N ARG A 21 1.17 -4.82 17.90
CA ARG A 21 1.08 -4.88 19.36
C ARG A 21 2.07 -3.91 19.98
N ARG A 22 1.59 -3.10 20.92
CA ARG A 22 2.44 -2.22 21.71
C ARG A 22 3.25 -3.05 22.71
N VAL A 23 4.56 -2.79 22.78
CA VAL A 23 5.49 -3.46 23.71
C VAL A 23 6.11 -2.49 24.70
N SER A 24 6.10 -1.17 24.43
CA SER A 24 6.40 -0.09 25.38
C SER A 24 5.73 1.22 24.93
N ASP A 25 5.90 2.33 25.67
CA ASP A 25 5.13 3.58 25.50
C ASP A 25 5.02 4.10 24.05
N ASP A 26 6.07 3.97 23.24
CA ASP A 26 6.05 4.28 21.80
C ASP A 26 6.71 3.18 20.94
N THR A 27 6.73 1.94 21.43
CA THR A 27 7.33 0.83 20.69
C THR A 27 6.29 -0.22 20.34
N TRP A 28 6.25 -0.59 19.07
CA TRP A 28 5.32 -1.53 18.49
C TRP A 28 6.04 -2.64 17.73
N VAL A 29 5.44 -3.81 17.72
CA VAL A 29 5.81 -4.92 16.82
C VAL A 29 4.65 -5.21 15.89
N VAL A 30 4.94 -5.45 14.60
CA VAL A 30 3.92 -5.74 13.59
C VAL A 30 4.02 -7.20 13.17
N SER A 31 2.88 -7.90 13.16
CA SER A 31 2.81 -9.37 13.03
C SER A 31 3.54 -9.96 11.81
N TYR A 32 3.62 -9.23 10.69
CA TYR A 32 4.31 -9.65 9.46
C TYR A 32 5.74 -9.09 9.32
N LEU A 33 6.15 -8.15 10.18
CA LEU A 33 7.49 -7.57 10.22
C LEU A 33 8.22 -8.00 11.50
N ARG A 34 8.21 -9.31 11.77
CA ARG A 34 8.77 -9.90 12.99
C ARG A 34 10.24 -9.52 13.18
N GLY A 35 10.63 -9.34 14.45
CA GLY A 35 12.01 -8.99 14.84
C GLY A 35 12.37 -7.51 14.70
N ARG A 36 11.42 -6.64 14.29
CA ARG A 36 11.61 -5.19 14.21
C ARG A 36 10.72 -4.47 15.22
N MET A 37 11.26 -3.37 15.73
CA MET A 37 10.57 -2.42 16.60
C MET A 37 10.24 -1.17 15.78
N PHE A 38 9.04 -0.64 15.98
CA PHE A 38 8.51 0.50 15.24
C PHE A 38 7.97 1.55 16.21
N THR A 39 8.11 2.82 15.84
CA THR A 39 7.33 3.90 16.48
C THR A 39 5.85 3.74 16.18
N THR A 40 4.99 4.47 16.88
CA THR A 40 3.55 4.49 16.59
C THR A 40 3.27 4.83 15.11
N GLU A 41 3.92 5.86 14.56
CA GLU A 41 3.73 6.27 13.15
C GLU A 41 4.17 5.19 12.17
N GLN A 42 5.32 4.55 12.42
CA GLN A 42 5.81 3.47 11.57
C GLN A 42 4.92 2.23 11.62
N ALA A 43 4.37 1.92 12.80
CA ALA A 43 3.42 0.83 12.95
C ALA A 43 2.12 1.09 12.17
N VAL A 44 1.60 2.32 12.21
CA VAL A 44 0.45 2.73 11.39
C VAL A 44 0.76 2.59 9.91
N ALA A 45 1.93 3.07 9.46
CA ALA A 45 2.35 2.94 8.06
C ALA A 45 2.48 1.47 7.63
N ALA A 46 3.00 0.60 8.48
CA ALA A 46 3.07 -0.84 8.21
C ALA A 46 1.68 -1.47 8.10
N MET A 47 0.75 -1.14 9.00
CA MET A 47 -0.63 -1.60 8.92
C MET A 47 -1.32 -1.14 7.62
N GLN A 48 -1.12 0.12 7.24
CA GLN A 48 -1.60 0.65 5.96
C GLN A 48 -0.91 0.00 4.75
N ALA A 49 0.37 -0.39 4.84
CA ALA A 49 1.02 -1.11 3.76
C ALA A 49 0.38 -2.50 3.56
N ALA A 50 0.14 -3.24 4.64
CA ALA A 50 -0.50 -4.56 4.58
C ALA A 50 -1.90 -4.49 3.93
N ASP A 51 -2.75 -3.57 4.38
CA ASP A 51 -4.08 -3.40 3.84
C ASP A 51 -4.07 -2.90 2.37
N THR A 52 -3.03 -2.17 1.95
CA THR A 52 -2.88 -1.69 0.56
C THR A 52 -2.52 -2.86 -0.34
N VAL A 53 -1.68 -3.78 0.12
CA VAL A 53 -1.38 -5.02 -0.62
C VAL A 53 -2.65 -5.83 -0.85
N ALA A 54 -3.50 -5.99 0.17
CA ALA A 54 -4.79 -6.67 0.01
C ALA A 54 -5.71 -5.95 -0.99
N LEU A 55 -5.78 -4.61 -0.94
CA LEU A 55 -6.51 -3.84 -1.95
C LEU A 55 -5.94 -4.02 -3.35
N MET A 56 -4.62 -4.03 -3.51
CA MET A 56 -3.99 -4.22 -4.82
C MET A 56 -4.27 -5.62 -5.37
N ASP A 57 -4.34 -6.64 -4.53
CA ASP A 57 -4.70 -7.99 -4.94
C ASP A 57 -6.16 -8.07 -5.44
N ASP A 58 -7.09 -7.45 -4.71
CA ASP A 58 -8.51 -7.32 -5.13
C ASP A 58 -8.66 -6.61 -6.48
N LEU A 59 -7.82 -5.61 -6.76
CA LEU A 59 -7.88 -4.82 -7.99
C LEU A 59 -7.19 -5.52 -9.15
N ALA A 60 -6.00 -6.07 -8.93
CA ALA A 60 -5.21 -6.76 -9.96
C ALA A 60 -5.94 -8.00 -10.49
N SER A 61 -6.60 -8.75 -9.62
CA SER A 61 -7.37 -9.93 -10.01
C SER A 61 -8.47 -9.61 -11.02
N ARG A 62 -9.05 -8.40 -11.00
CA ARG A 62 -10.08 -7.95 -11.96
C ARG A 62 -9.56 -7.77 -13.38
N VAL A 63 -8.24 -7.64 -13.55
CA VAL A 63 -7.58 -7.54 -14.85
C VAL A 63 -6.73 -8.77 -15.17
N GLY A 64 -6.91 -9.86 -14.40
CA GLY A 64 -6.20 -11.13 -14.63
C GLY A 64 -4.74 -11.10 -14.19
N LEU A 65 -4.38 -10.23 -13.25
CA LEU A 65 -3.02 -10.10 -12.71
C LEU A 65 -2.99 -10.41 -11.22
N THR A 66 -1.83 -10.83 -10.73
CA THR A 66 -1.49 -10.78 -9.30
C THR A 66 -1.10 -9.37 -8.88
N ALA A 67 -1.18 -9.07 -7.58
CA ALA A 67 -0.72 -7.77 -7.04
C ALA A 67 0.73 -7.45 -7.44
N LEU A 68 1.63 -8.44 -7.41
CA LEU A 68 3.05 -8.23 -7.74
C LEU A 68 3.29 -7.97 -9.22
N GLU A 69 2.57 -8.66 -10.12
CA GLU A 69 2.63 -8.37 -11.56
C GLU A 69 2.13 -6.96 -11.85
N ALA A 70 1.00 -6.56 -11.27
CA ALA A 70 0.46 -5.21 -11.44
C ALA A 70 1.44 -4.13 -10.97
N ILE A 71 2.07 -4.32 -9.80
CA ILE A 71 3.10 -3.40 -9.29
C ILE A 71 4.31 -3.37 -10.23
N GLY A 72 4.80 -4.55 -10.64
CA GLY A 72 5.95 -4.66 -11.54
C GLY A 72 5.72 -3.96 -12.87
N LEU A 73 4.56 -4.17 -13.49
CA LEU A 73 4.20 -3.51 -14.75
C LEU A 73 4.05 -2.00 -14.55
N ALA A 74 3.34 -1.53 -13.52
CA ALA A 74 3.14 -0.11 -13.28
C ALA A 74 4.45 0.66 -13.01
N VAL A 75 5.45 0.01 -12.40
CA VAL A 75 6.76 0.61 -12.13
C VAL A 75 7.67 0.61 -13.35
N ASN A 76 7.65 -0.45 -14.16
CA ASN A 76 8.62 -0.65 -15.23
C ASN A 76 8.12 -0.23 -16.62
N GLU A 77 6.82 -0.35 -16.88
CA GLU A 77 6.25 0.01 -18.18
C GLU A 77 6.15 1.53 -18.33
N ARG A 78 6.54 2.01 -19.52
CA ARG A 78 6.43 3.44 -19.82
C ARG A 78 4.98 3.79 -20.10
N PRO A 79 4.47 4.91 -19.57
CA PRO A 79 3.23 5.48 -20.06
C PRO A 79 3.33 5.69 -21.57
N TRP A 80 2.21 5.50 -22.26
CA TRP A 80 2.10 5.90 -23.66
C TRP A 80 2.51 7.36 -23.83
N ASP A 81 3.27 7.63 -24.89
CA ASP A 81 3.53 8.99 -25.32
C ASP A 81 2.19 9.69 -25.54
N LYS A 82 1.93 10.74 -24.75
CA LYS A 82 0.80 11.62 -25.04
C LYS A 82 1.11 12.28 -26.39
N ALA A 83 0.48 11.80 -27.45
CA ALA A 83 0.45 12.53 -28.71
C ALA A 83 -0.18 13.89 -28.39
N LEU A 84 0.67 14.92 -28.24
CA LEU A 84 0.19 16.29 -28.24
C LEU A 84 -0.60 16.47 -29.53
N PRO A 85 -1.86 16.96 -29.48
CA PRO A 85 -2.65 17.12 -30.68
C PRO A 85 -1.84 17.94 -31.68
N ARG A 86 -1.52 17.31 -32.81
CA ARG A 86 -0.69 17.86 -33.88
C ARG A 86 -1.52 18.88 -34.65
N PHE A 87 -1.82 20.02 -34.04
CA PHE A 87 -2.48 21.15 -34.69
C PHE A 87 -1.78 22.46 -34.33
N ALA A 88 -0.77 22.82 -35.14
CA ALA A 88 -0.49 24.20 -35.53
C ALA A 88 0.68 24.22 -36.52
N ARG A 89 0.40 23.86 -37.78
CA ARG A 89 0.97 24.47 -38.99
C ARG A 89 0.21 23.89 -40.18
N SER A 90 -1.01 24.36 -40.35
CA SER A 90 -1.56 24.48 -41.69
C SER A 90 -0.85 25.64 -42.37
N ASP A 91 -0.35 25.38 -43.56
CA ASP A 91 -0.23 26.28 -44.71
C ASP A 91 -0.20 27.78 -44.42
N ARG A 92 0.96 28.38 -44.69
CA ARG A 92 1.02 29.65 -45.40
C ARG A 92 2.29 29.73 -46.24
#